data_AF-A0A429ZBC0-F1
#
_entry.id   AF-A0A429ZBC0-F1
#
_cell.length_a   1.000
_cell.length_b   1.000
_cell.length_c   1.000
_cell.angle_alpha   90.00
_cell.angle_beta   90.00
_cell.angle_gamma   90.00
#
_symmetry.space_group_name_H-M   'P 1'
#
loop_
_entity.id
_entity.type
_entity.pdbx_description
1 polymer ?
#
loop_
_entity_poly.entity_id
_entity_poly.type
_entity_poly.pdbx_seq_one_letter_code
_entity_poly.pdbx_strand_id
1 'polypeptide(L)'
;MSYSQTIKDILNILDLNIIFNENCLSTEKIKGVFSRVFHGFLEESPQCCQHCQSNHSNIIKWGYTTSLIKMPNVSEYVTYIRLKKRRFFCKKCDTTFVLDTPFVSRNNCISNNLKRLVAKQLTSKYAMSDIAKQTNVSTSTVYRVLKEWYQPIKKYSYELPSVLCFDEFKSVKKVAGSMSFIMMDGETNELIDILPDRRLPKIENYFSGFSLANRKQVKYVVSDIYQPYITLTKRVFPNAKVVLDKFHLVQHIGRAFQKIRIKIMTQIKYKDNGIIYRRIKKYWKILQKSYDKLDYIEQHWHPSFKAYLSEKELLERLLVYNSELTEAYNTYQQILMAIQTKDYILFLELINQPTRFKEFIPVFKTFKKYREEIKNTFETSYSNGPLECMNNHIKVIKRNAYGMRNFYNFKLRLSICLKKSAFKSPKKI
;
A
#
# COMPACT_ATOMS: atom_id res chain seq x y z
N MET A 1 5.24 43.03 -21.51
CA MET A 1 4.45 41.80 -21.72
C MET A 1 3.02 42.20 -22.07
N SER A 2 2.39 41.59 -23.08
CA SER A 2 0.97 41.84 -23.34
C SER A 2 0.11 41.28 -22.20
N TYR A 3 -1.03 41.90 -21.90
CA TYR A 3 -1.95 41.42 -20.86
C TYR A 3 -2.31 39.93 -21.03
N SER A 4 -2.51 39.49 -22.28
CA SER A 4 -2.77 38.09 -22.59
C SER A 4 -1.61 37.16 -22.23
N GLN A 5 -0.35 37.60 -22.33
CA GLN A 5 0.79 36.78 -21.93
C GLN A 5 0.88 36.68 -20.41
N THR A 6 0.71 37.80 -19.70
CA THR A 6 0.69 37.81 -18.23
C THR A 6 -0.39 36.90 -17.66
N ILE A 7 -1.61 36.92 -18.24
CA ILE A 7 -2.70 36.04 -17.82
C ILE A 7 -2.36 34.57 -18.09
N LYS A 8 -1.80 34.25 -19.27
CA LYS A 8 -1.35 32.88 -19.58
C LYS A 8 -0.31 32.39 -18.59
N ASP A 9 0.66 33.23 -18.23
CA ASP A 9 1.72 32.88 -17.29
C ASP A 9 1.15 32.64 -15.88
N ILE A 10 0.28 33.51 -15.38
CA ILE A 10 -0.41 33.35 -14.09
C ILE A 10 -1.25 32.07 -14.05
N LEU A 11 -1.97 31.77 -15.13
CA LEU A 11 -2.84 30.59 -15.23
C LEU A 11 -2.11 29.32 -15.68
N ASN A 12 -0.80 29.41 -15.94
CA ASN A 12 0.05 28.35 -16.47
C ASN A 12 -0.51 27.70 -17.76
N ILE A 13 -0.94 28.53 -18.71
CA ILE A 13 -1.46 28.12 -20.02
C ILE A 13 -0.33 28.23 -21.04
N LEU A 14 0.15 27.08 -21.52
CA LEU A 14 1.25 27.01 -22.49
C LEU A 14 0.81 27.22 -23.95
N ASP A 15 -0.48 27.12 -24.22
CA ASP A 15 -1.01 27.29 -25.57
C ASP A 15 -0.96 28.76 -25.99
N LEU A 16 -0.13 29.07 -26.99
CA LEU A 16 0.04 30.42 -27.49
C LEU A 16 -1.18 30.92 -28.27
N ASN A 17 -2.00 30.01 -28.81
CA ASN A 17 -3.17 30.32 -29.64
C ASN A 17 -4.40 30.75 -28.81
N ILE A 18 -4.30 30.66 -27.48
CA ILE A 18 -5.33 31.17 -26.56
C ILE A 18 -5.04 32.65 -26.26
N ILE A 19 -5.99 33.50 -26.62
CA ILE A 19 -5.90 34.96 -26.49
C ILE A 19 -6.93 35.45 -25.45
N PHE A 20 -6.51 36.38 -24.60
CA PHE A 20 -7.35 37.06 -23.61
C PHE A 20 -7.39 38.56 -23.88
N ASN A 21 -8.59 39.15 -23.75
CA ASN A 21 -8.81 40.60 -23.92
C ASN A 21 -8.71 41.35 -22.57
N GLU A 22 -8.61 42.68 -22.60
CA GLU A 22 -8.35 43.55 -21.43
C GLU A 22 -9.39 43.45 -20.30
N ASN A 23 -10.60 42.93 -20.55
CA ASN A 23 -11.65 42.70 -19.55
C ASN A 23 -12.13 41.24 -19.54
N CYS A 24 -11.19 40.30 -19.60
CA CYS A 24 -11.52 38.89 -19.70
C CYS A 24 -11.98 38.23 -18.38
N LEU A 25 -11.98 38.90 -17.23
CA LEU A 25 -12.33 38.28 -15.95
C LEU A 25 -13.72 38.71 -15.46
N SER A 26 -14.61 37.74 -15.19
CA SER A 26 -15.89 37.95 -14.51
C SER A 26 -16.00 37.09 -13.25
N THR A 27 -16.85 37.53 -12.32
CA THR A 27 -17.29 36.72 -11.18
C THR A 27 -18.71 36.25 -11.44
N GLU A 28 -18.92 34.93 -11.48
CA GLU A 28 -20.22 34.34 -11.82
C GLU A 28 -20.61 33.26 -10.81
N LYS A 29 -21.91 33.12 -10.53
CA LYS A 29 -22.43 32.06 -9.66
C LYS A 29 -22.71 30.80 -10.49
N ILE A 30 -21.78 29.85 -10.47
CA ILE A 30 -21.90 28.58 -11.21
C ILE A 30 -22.25 27.46 -10.22
N LYS A 31 -23.39 26.79 -10.43
CA LYS A 31 -23.88 25.72 -9.54
C LYS A 31 -23.95 26.15 -8.06
N GLY A 32 -24.34 27.40 -7.82
CA GLY A 32 -24.48 27.96 -6.47
C GLY A 32 -23.19 28.54 -5.86
N VAL A 33 -22.03 28.38 -6.51
CA VAL A 33 -20.72 28.83 -5.99
C VAL A 33 -20.20 30.02 -6.79
N PHE A 34 -19.76 31.08 -6.10
CA PHE A 34 -19.08 32.20 -6.73
C PHE A 34 -17.74 31.75 -7.30
N SER A 35 -17.60 31.91 -8.61
CA SER A 35 -16.49 31.40 -9.40
C SER A 35 -15.89 32.52 -10.24
N ARG A 36 -14.57 32.46 -10.45
CA ARG A 36 -13.84 33.34 -11.37
C ARG A 36 -13.88 32.74 -12.76
N VAL A 37 -14.29 33.51 -13.76
CA VAL A 37 -14.40 33.05 -15.14
C VAL A 37 -13.57 33.94 -16.05
N PHE A 38 -12.55 33.34 -16.68
CA PHE A 38 -11.74 33.99 -17.71
C PHE A 38 -12.34 33.73 -19.10
N HIS A 39 -12.57 34.77 -19.88
CA HIS A 39 -13.10 34.68 -21.24
C HIS A 39 -11.94 34.72 -22.23
N GLY A 40 -11.72 33.61 -22.93
CA GLY A 40 -10.63 33.47 -23.88
C GLY A 40 -11.11 33.05 -25.27
N PHE A 41 -10.30 33.32 -26.29
CA PHE A 41 -10.53 32.95 -27.67
C PHE A 41 -9.41 32.02 -28.15
N LEU A 42 -9.77 30.92 -28.80
CA LEU A 42 -8.82 30.06 -29.49
C LEU A 42 -8.78 30.49 -30.96
N GLU A 43 -7.75 31.24 -31.33
CA GLU A 43 -7.53 31.73 -32.70
C GLU A 43 -6.36 30.98 -33.33
N GLU A 44 -6.69 29.86 -33.96
CA GLU A 44 -5.75 29.06 -34.74
C GLU A 44 -6.37 28.74 -36.09
N SER A 45 -5.56 28.68 -37.15
CA SER A 45 -6.00 28.36 -38.51
C SER A 45 -5.50 26.98 -38.93
N PRO A 46 -6.39 26.07 -39.38
CA PRO A 46 -5.99 24.72 -39.80
C PRO A 46 -5.19 24.76 -41.10
N GLN A 47 -4.07 24.06 -41.15
CA GLN A 47 -3.32 23.85 -42.40
C GLN A 47 -4.00 22.82 -43.33
N CYS A 48 -4.71 21.85 -42.74
CA CYS A 48 -5.45 20.82 -43.46
C CYS A 48 -6.71 20.38 -42.68
N CYS A 49 -7.61 19.68 -43.36
CA CYS A 49 -8.80 19.11 -42.74
C CYS A 49 -8.43 17.92 -41.84
N GLN A 50 -8.87 17.90 -40.58
CA GLN A 50 -8.63 16.79 -39.65
C GLN A 50 -9.29 15.46 -40.07
N HIS A 51 -10.25 15.48 -40.99
CA HIS A 51 -11.01 14.30 -41.42
C HIS A 51 -10.50 13.72 -42.75
N CYS A 52 -10.33 14.55 -43.78
CA CYS A 52 -9.94 14.11 -45.13
C CYS A 52 -8.56 14.59 -45.57
N GLN A 53 -7.81 15.27 -44.70
CA GLN A 53 -6.46 15.81 -44.94
C GLN A 53 -6.35 16.76 -46.14
N SER A 54 -7.47 17.28 -46.66
CA SER A 54 -7.46 18.26 -47.75
C SER A 54 -6.87 19.60 -47.31
N ASN A 55 -6.26 20.32 -48.27
CA ASN A 55 -5.62 21.61 -48.04
C ASN A 55 -6.58 22.66 -47.48
N HIS A 56 -6.01 23.63 -46.75
CA HIS A 56 -6.72 24.75 -46.13
C HIS A 56 -7.67 25.53 -47.06
N SER A 57 -7.43 25.53 -48.39
CA SER A 57 -8.29 26.19 -49.37
C SER A 57 -9.73 25.67 -49.38
N ASN A 58 -9.94 24.41 -48.97
CA ASN A 58 -11.26 23.80 -48.87
C ASN A 58 -11.94 24.04 -47.51
N ILE A 59 -11.32 24.80 -46.60
CA ILE A 59 -11.76 24.98 -45.22
C ILE A 59 -12.30 26.40 -45.04
N ILE A 60 -13.55 26.52 -44.57
CA ILE A 60 -14.18 27.80 -44.27
C ILE A 60 -14.47 27.96 -42.79
N LYS A 61 -14.49 29.22 -42.31
CA LYS A 61 -14.90 29.57 -40.94
C LYS A 61 -16.42 29.38 -40.83
N TRP A 62 -16.87 28.51 -39.92
CA TRP A 62 -18.26 28.07 -39.79
C TRP A 62 -18.86 28.44 -38.41
N GLY A 63 -18.53 29.63 -37.92
CA GLY A 63 -18.98 30.12 -36.61
C GLY A 63 -18.11 29.63 -35.44
N TYR A 64 -18.71 29.57 -34.25
CA TYR A 64 -17.99 29.30 -33.01
C TYR A 64 -18.71 28.27 -32.14
N THR A 65 -17.97 27.63 -31.25
CA THR A 65 -18.50 26.88 -30.11
C THR A 65 -17.83 27.36 -28.84
N THR A 66 -18.58 27.42 -27.74
CA THR A 66 -18.05 27.89 -26.45
C THR A 66 -17.99 26.72 -25.49
N SER A 67 -16.84 26.52 -24.85
CA SER A 67 -16.66 25.51 -23.82
C SER A 67 -16.33 26.17 -22.49
N LEU A 68 -17.07 25.83 -21.43
CA LEU A 68 -16.75 26.23 -20.06
C LEU A 68 -15.81 25.20 -19.44
N ILE A 69 -14.52 25.50 -19.42
CA ILE A 69 -13.45 24.59 -19.01
C ILE A 69 -13.07 24.87 -17.56
N LYS A 70 -13.16 23.87 -16.70
CA LYS A 70 -12.71 23.96 -15.31
C LYS A 70 -11.19 23.84 -15.22
N MET A 71 -10.57 24.65 -14.36
CA MET A 71 -9.13 24.65 -14.13
C MET A 71 -8.78 24.64 -12.63
N PRO A 72 -7.49 24.50 -12.26
CA PRO A 72 -7.09 24.64 -10.86
C PRO A 72 -7.60 25.94 -10.26
N ASN A 73 -7.95 25.91 -8.96
CA ASN A 73 -8.43 27.11 -8.27
C ASN A 73 -7.32 28.17 -8.24
N VAL A 74 -7.69 29.43 -8.48
CA VAL A 74 -6.80 30.59 -8.36
C VAL A 74 -7.20 31.36 -7.11
N SER A 75 -6.26 31.54 -6.19
CA SER A 75 -6.52 32.17 -4.88
C SER A 75 -7.74 31.56 -4.17
N GLU A 76 -7.83 30.23 -4.17
CA GLU A 76 -8.92 29.42 -3.61
C GLU A 76 -10.30 29.57 -4.28
N TYR A 77 -10.48 30.48 -5.24
CA TYR A 77 -11.71 30.58 -6.01
C TYR A 77 -11.81 29.47 -7.06
N VAL A 78 -12.99 28.87 -7.17
CA VAL A 78 -13.30 27.96 -8.29
C VAL A 78 -13.13 28.73 -9.59
N THR A 79 -12.23 28.27 -10.46
CA THR A 79 -11.85 29.00 -11.66
C THR A 79 -12.25 28.23 -12.93
N TYR A 80 -12.78 28.97 -13.90
CA TYR A 80 -13.14 28.46 -15.22
C TYR A 80 -12.55 29.33 -16.32
N ILE A 81 -12.35 28.73 -17.50
CA ILE A 81 -12.15 29.45 -18.75
C ILE A 81 -13.37 29.21 -19.63
N ARG A 82 -14.07 30.28 -19.98
CA ARG A 82 -15.04 30.27 -21.07
C ARG A 82 -14.26 30.48 -22.37
N LEU A 83 -13.91 29.36 -23.00
CA LEU A 83 -13.10 29.35 -24.21
C LEU A 83 -14.00 29.31 -25.45
N LYS A 84 -13.99 30.39 -26.23
CA LYS A 84 -14.66 30.47 -27.53
C LYS A 84 -13.73 29.90 -28.61
N LYS A 85 -14.12 28.76 -29.17
CA LYS A 85 -13.35 28.03 -30.18
C LYS A 85 -13.95 28.23 -31.56
N ARG A 86 -13.12 28.49 -32.56
CA ARG A 86 -13.57 28.58 -33.95
C ARG A 86 -13.97 27.20 -34.48
N ARG A 87 -15.12 27.12 -35.16
CA ARG A 87 -15.54 25.95 -35.93
C ARG A 87 -15.14 26.14 -37.39
N PHE A 88 -14.70 25.05 -38.00
CA PHE A 88 -14.34 24.99 -39.41
C PHE A 88 -15.24 24.00 -40.13
N PHE A 89 -15.58 24.29 -41.39
CA PHE A 89 -16.30 23.39 -42.29
C PHE A 89 -15.41 23.06 -43.49
N CYS A 90 -15.31 21.78 -43.84
CA CYS A 90 -14.54 21.34 -44.99
C CYS A 90 -15.49 21.08 -46.18
N LYS A 91 -15.33 21.84 -47.26
CA LYS A 91 -16.14 21.70 -48.50
C LYS A 91 -15.92 20.40 -49.27
N LYS A 92 -14.81 19.67 -48.99
CA LYS A 92 -14.48 18.42 -49.69
C LYS A 92 -15.17 17.19 -49.09
N CYS A 93 -15.37 17.19 -47.77
CA CYS A 93 -15.90 16.03 -47.05
C CYS A 93 -17.14 16.36 -46.21
N ASP A 94 -17.67 17.58 -46.34
CA ASP A 94 -18.90 18.06 -45.70
C ASP A 94 -18.95 17.90 -44.16
N THR A 95 -17.80 17.86 -43.50
CA THR A 95 -17.70 17.74 -42.04
C THR A 95 -17.28 19.04 -41.37
N THR A 96 -17.83 19.30 -40.18
CA THR A 96 -17.33 20.37 -39.30
C THR A 96 -16.36 19.84 -38.26
N PHE A 97 -15.33 20.61 -37.93
CA PHE A 97 -14.38 20.29 -36.86
C PHE A 97 -13.96 21.53 -36.07
N VAL A 98 -13.30 21.29 -34.93
CA VAL A 98 -12.71 22.31 -34.05
C VAL A 98 -11.27 21.88 -33.81
N LEU A 99 -10.35 22.84 -33.75
CA LEU A 99 -8.95 22.56 -33.46
C LEU A 99 -8.75 22.07 -32.03
N ASP A 100 -7.83 21.12 -31.89
CA ASP A 100 -7.42 20.60 -30.59
C ASP A 100 -6.45 21.60 -29.93
N THR A 101 -6.48 21.66 -28.61
CA THR A 101 -5.58 22.51 -27.82
C THR A 101 -4.92 21.67 -26.73
N PRO A 102 -3.62 21.84 -26.46
CA PRO A 102 -2.94 21.16 -25.35
C PRO A 102 -3.52 21.54 -23.98
N PHE A 103 -4.28 22.64 -23.89
CA PHE A 103 -4.93 23.06 -22.64
C PHE A 103 -6.05 22.11 -22.21
N VAL A 104 -6.84 21.57 -23.15
CA VAL A 104 -7.98 20.68 -22.85
C VAL A 104 -8.14 19.59 -23.90
N SER A 105 -8.26 18.33 -23.47
CA SER A 105 -8.53 17.22 -24.39
C SER A 105 -9.88 17.39 -25.10
N ARG A 106 -10.00 16.86 -26.33
CA ARG A 106 -11.24 16.81 -27.10
C ARG A 106 -12.40 16.23 -26.28
N ASN A 107 -13.60 16.79 -26.45
CA ASN A 107 -14.83 16.41 -25.74
C ASN A 107 -14.74 16.45 -24.21
N ASN A 108 -13.86 17.30 -23.66
CA ASN A 108 -13.72 17.50 -22.21
C ASN A 108 -13.90 18.97 -21.83
N CYS A 109 -14.42 19.19 -20.62
CA CYS A 109 -14.60 20.51 -20.00
C CYS A 109 -13.74 20.66 -18.75
N ILE A 110 -12.66 19.86 -18.64
CA ILE A 110 -11.71 19.87 -17.54
C ILE A 110 -10.32 19.99 -18.16
N SER A 111 -9.61 21.06 -17.80
CA SER A 111 -8.26 21.32 -18.29
C SER A 111 -7.29 20.18 -17.95
N ASN A 112 -6.29 20.00 -18.80
CA ASN A 112 -5.22 19.03 -18.57
C ASN A 112 -4.38 19.39 -17.34
N ASN A 113 -4.27 20.68 -17.00
CA ASN A 113 -3.63 21.15 -15.75
C ASN A 113 -4.39 20.69 -14.50
N LEU A 114 -5.73 20.74 -14.51
CA LEU A 114 -6.52 20.23 -13.40
C LEU A 114 -6.42 18.69 -13.30
N LYS A 115 -6.42 17.98 -14.43
CA LYS A 115 -6.18 16.53 -14.44
C LYS A 115 -4.80 16.18 -13.86
N ARG A 116 -3.75 16.94 -14.20
CA ARG A 116 -2.39 16.82 -13.64
C ARG A 116 -2.40 17.01 -12.12
N LEU A 117 -3.08 18.05 -11.63
CA LEU A 117 -3.22 18.30 -10.19
C LEU A 117 -3.91 17.13 -9.49
N VAL A 118 -5.02 16.63 -10.03
CA VAL A 118 -5.72 15.45 -9.50
C VAL A 118 -4.78 14.23 -9.51
N ALA A 119 -4.05 13.99 -10.60
CA ALA A 119 -3.10 12.88 -10.70
C ALA A 119 -1.95 12.98 -9.68
N LYS A 120 -1.48 14.20 -9.38
CA LYS A 120 -0.50 14.46 -8.33
C LYS A 120 -1.09 14.20 -6.94
N GLN A 121 -2.29 14.69 -6.64
CA GLN A 121 -2.94 14.39 -5.35
C GLN A 121 -3.28 12.89 -5.20
N LEU A 122 -3.44 12.19 -6.33
CA LEU A 122 -3.61 10.74 -6.38
C LEU A 122 -2.33 9.94 -6.00
N THR A 123 -1.19 10.57 -5.73
CA THR A 123 -0.04 9.88 -5.12
C THR A 123 -0.08 9.96 -3.59
N SER A 124 -0.66 11.02 -3.03
CA SER A 124 -0.84 11.24 -1.60
C SER A 124 -1.90 10.33 -0.97
N LYS A 125 -1.98 10.29 0.37
CA LYS A 125 -2.89 9.42 1.15
C LYS A 125 -4.33 9.94 1.31
N TYR A 126 -4.72 11.01 0.60
CA TYR A 126 -6.06 11.61 0.68
C TYR A 126 -7.18 10.68 0.23
N ALA A 127 -8.42 10.87 0.70
CA ALA A 127 -9.55 10.15 0.15
C ALA A 127 -9.90 10.66 -1.25
N MET A 128 -10.51 9.82 -2.09
CA MET A 128 -11.00 10.24 -3.42
C MET A 128 -12.02 11.38 -3.31
N SER A 129 -12.84 11.37 -2.25
CA SER A 129 -13.79 12.44 -1.92
C SER A 129 -13.11 13.75 -1.57
N ASP A 130 -11.95 13.69 -0.90
CA ASP A 130 -11.24 14.89 -0.45
C ASP A 130 -10.51 15.53 -1.62
N ILE A 131 -9.87 14.73 -2.46
CA ILE A 131 -9.30 15.16 -3.74
C ILE A 131 -10.39 15.84 -4.58
N ALA A 132 -11.56 15.21 -4.70
CA ALA A 132 -12.70 15.75 -5.44
C ALA A 132 -13.16 17.11 -4.88
N LYS A 133 -13.27 17.24 -3.56
CA LYS A 133 -13.62 18.50 -2.88
C LYS A 133 -12.58 19.59 -3.13
N GLN A 134 -11.30 19.31 -2.90
CA GLN A 134 -10.19 20.27 -3.06
C GLN A 134 -10.05 20.77 -4.50
N THR A 135 -10.31 19.89 -5.48
CA THR A 135 -10.21 20.22 -6.91
C THR A 135 -11.54 20.62 -7.55
N ASN A 136 -12.61 20.70 -6.76
CA ASN A 136 -13.97 21.03 -7.22
C ASN A 136 -14.48 20.15 -8.38
N VAL A 137 -14.11 18.87 -8.43
CA VAL A 137 -14.60 17.90 -9.43
C VAL A 137 -15.43 16.80 -8.77
N SER A 138 -16.15 16.01 -9.56
CA SER A 138 -16.85 14.84 -9.02
C SER A 138 -15.85 13.73 -8.65
N THR A 139 -16.21 12.90 -7.68
CA THR A 139 -15.44 11.67 -7.35
C THR A 139 -15.32 10.74 -8.55
N SER A 140 -16.34 10.66 -9.40
CA SER A 140 -16.29 9.90 -10.66
C SER A 140 -15.23 10.42 -11.63
N THR A 141 -15.00 11.74 -11.66
CA THR A 141 -13.93 12.36 -12.46
C THR A 141 -12.57 11.96 -11.92
N VAL A 142 -12.38 11.97 -10.59
CA VAL A 142 -11.12 11.51 -9.96
C VAL A 142 -10.82 10.06 -10.35
N TYR A 143 -11.82 9.17 -10.30
CA TYR A 143 -11.66 7.79 -10.77
C TYR A 143 -11.36 7.67 -12.27
N ARG A 144 -11.93 8.55 -13.10
CA ARG A 144 -11.62 8.56 -14.54
C ARG A 144 -10.18 8.98 -14.79
N VAL A 145 -9.70 10.04 -14.11
CA VAL A 145 -8.29 10.47 -14.17
C VAL A 145 -7.37 9.35 -13.69
N LEU A 146 -7.71 8.69 -12.57
CA LEU A 146 -6.98 7.52 -12.07
C LEU A 146 -6.81 6.45 -13.16
N LYS A 147 -7.87 6.08 -13.86
CA LYS A 147 -7.83 5.04 -14.91
C LYS A 147 -7.13 5.51 -16.19
N GLU A 148 -7.30 6.78 -16.57
CA GLU A 148 -6.69 7.37 -17.77
C GLU A 148 -5.16 7.44 -17.60
N TRP A 149 -4.70 7.87 -16.43
CA TRP A 149 -3.28 8.12 -16.15
C TRP A 149 -2.53 6.86 -15.72
N TYR A 150 -3.21 5.94 -15.05
CA TYR A 150 -2.58 4.76 -14.48
C TYR A 150 -3.17 3.50 -15.06
N GLN A 151 -2.41 2.92 -15.99
CA GLN A 151 -2.68 1.61 -16.56
C GLN A 151 -1.90 0.56 -15.77
N PRO A 152 -2.50 -0.59 -15.45
CA PRO A 152 -1.75 -1.68 -14.85
C PRO A 152 -0.60 -2.09 -15.75
N ILE A 153 0.51 -2.53 -15.16
CA ILE A 153 1.60 -3.17 -15.91
C ILE A 153 0.99 -4.33 -16.69
N LYS A 154 1.40 -4.49 -17.96
CA LYS A 154 0.94 -5.62 -18.77
C LYS A 154 1.30 -6.89 -18.00
N LYS A 155 0.31 -7.75 -17.77
CA LYS A 155 0.54 -9.01 -17.06
C LYS A 155 1.67 -9.77 -17.77
N TYR A 156 2.59 -10.32 -16.98
CA TYR A 156 3.69 -11.17 -17.46
C TYR A 156 4.72 -10.46 -18.35
N SER A 157 4.71 -9.12 -18.43
CA SER A 157 5.70 -8.36 -19.20
C SER A 157 6.96 -8.00 -18.42
N TYR A 158 7.19 -8.63 -17.27
CA TYR A 158 8.29 -8.31 -16.36
C TYR A 158 8.88 -9.59 -15.77
N GLU A 159 10.11 -9.49 -15.29
CA GLU A 159 10.84 -10.56 -14.64
C GLU A 159 10.51 -10.62 -13.15
N LEU A 160 10.29 -11.83 -12.62
CA LEU A 160 10.09 -12.02 -11.18
C LEU A 160 11.43 -11.79 -10.46
N PRO A 161 11.45 -11.11 -9.30
CA PRO A 161 12.70 -10.94 -8.56
C PRO A 161 13.23 -12.27 -8.02
N SER A 162 14.51 -12.27 -7.64
CA SER A 162 15.18 -13.36 -6.93
C SER A 162 14.48 -13.69 -5.60
N VAL A 163 13.89 -12.69 -4.94
CA VAL A 163 13.26 -12.81 -3.63
C VAL A 163 11.83 -12.28 -3.70
N LEU A 164 10.87 -13.12 -3.35
CA LEU A 164 9.45 -12.74 -3.27
C LEU A 164 8.97 -12.77 -1.83
N CYS A 165 8.27 -11.74 -1.38
CA CYS A 165 7.57 -11.74 -0.10
C CYS A 165 6.06 -11.89 -0.33
N PHE A 166 5.43 -12.83 0.37
CA PHE A 166 3.99 -13.13 0.28
C PHE A 166 3.28 -12.81 1.59
N ASP A 167 2.13 -12.14 1.50
CA ASP A 167 1.24 -11.89 2.63
C ASP A 167 -0.20 -11.71 2.12
N GLU A 168 -1.13 -11.49 3.05
CA GLU A 168 -2.54 -11.30 2.82
C GLU A 168 -3.11 -10.13 3.60
N PHE A 169 -4.10 -9.46 3.02
CA PHE A 169 -4.80 -8.39 3.72
C PHE A 169 -6.27 -8.31 3.34
N LYS A 170 -7.10 -7.77 4.24
CA LYS A 170 -8.51 -7.50 3.97
C LYS A 170 -8.64 -6.29 3.04
N SER A 171 -8.89 -6.51 1.75
CA SER A 171 -9.06 -5.44 0.76
C SER A 171 -10.45 -4.77 0.86
N VAL A 172 -11.42 -5.22 0.06
CA VAL A 172 -12.77 -4.63 -0.06
C VAL A 172 -13.85 -5.64 0.34
N LYS A 173 -15.00 -5.17 0.86
CA LYS A 173 -16.09 -6.03 1.37
C LYS A 173 -16.66 -7.03 0.34
N LYS A 174 -16.52 -6.75 -0.96
CA LYS A 174 -17.09 -7.55 -2.07
C LYS A 174 -16.16 -8.62 -2.65
N VAL A 175 -15.05 -8.95 -1.98
CA VAL A 175 -14.12 -9.97 -2.49
C VAL A 175 -14.55 -11.35 -2.02
N ALA A 176 -14.74 -12.27 -2.97
CA ALA A 176 -15.23 -13.64 -2.74
C ALA A 176 -14.41 -14.46 -1.73
N GLY A 177 -13.15 -14.07 -1.45
CA GLY A 177 -12.24 -14.77 -0.54
C GLY A 177 -11.97 -14.08 0.80
N SER A 178 -12.63 -12.95 1.12
CA SER A 178 -12.42 -12.12 2.33
C SER A 178 -11.02 -11.48 2.51
N MET A 179 -9.98 -12.06 1.90
CA MET A 179 -8.58 -11.64 1.93
C MET A 179 -8.04 -11.57 0.49
N SER A 180 -7.16 -10.61 0.24
CA SER A 180 -6.44 -10.46 -1.01
C SER A 180 -4.96 -10.77 -0.82
N PHE A 181 -4.37 -11.40 -1.81
CA PHE A 181 -2.94 -11.75 -1.83
C PHE A 181 -2.13 -10.53 -2.27
N ILE A 182 -1.02 -10.30 -1.60
CA ILE A 182 -0.06 -9.26 -1.94
C ILE A 182 1.33 -9.85 -2.07
N MET A 183 2.08 -9.36 -3.05
CA MET A 183 3.47 -9.72 -3.24
C MET A 183 4.35 -8.50 -3.44
N MET A 184 5.55 -8.61 -2.89
CA MET A 184 6.57 -7.58 -2.89
C MET A 184 7.91 -8.21 -3.26
N ASP A 185 8.78 -7.41 -3.87
CA ASP A 185 10.17 -7.77 -4.08
C ASP A 185 10.92 -7.65 -2.74
N GLY A 186 11.50 -8.76 -2.28
CA GLY A 186 12.20 -8.82 -0.98
C GLY A 186 13.54 -8.10 -0.94
N GLU A 187 14.09 -7.69 -2.09
CA GLU A 187 15.32 -6.90 -2.18
C GLU A 187 15.02 -5.40 -2.27
N THR A 188 14.15 -5.00 -3.20
CA THR A 188 13.85 -3.58 -3.44
C THR A 188 12.74 -3.03 -2.53
N ASN A 189 11.99 -3.91 -1.86
CA ASN A 189 10.76 -3.59 -1.11
C ASN A 189 9.68 -2.92 -1.98
N GLU A 190 9.69 -3.15 -3.29
CA GLU A 190 8.68 -2.62 -4.20
C GLU A 190 7.46 -3.55 -4.31
N LEU A 191 6.27 -2.95 -4.38
CA LEU A 191 5.04 -3.67 -4.67
C LEU A 191 5.07 -4.25 -6.08
N ILE A 192 5.03 -5.58 -6.19
CA ILE A 192 4.95 -6.26 -7.49
C ILE A 192 3.50 -6.27 -7.96
N ASP A 193 2.63 -6.95 -7.22
CA ASP A 193 1.21 -7.06 -7.59
C ASP A 193 0.30 -7.40 -6.40
N ILE A 194 -1.01 -7.20 -6.61
CA ILE A 194 -2.09 -7.56 -5.69
C ILE A 194 -3.14 -8.36 -6.44
N LEU A 195 -3.51 -9.52 -5.88
CA LEU A 195 -4.55 -10.40 -6.42
C LEU A 195 -5.78 -10.38 -5.52
N PRO A 196 -6.99 -10.42 -6.11
CA PRO A 196 -8.22 -10.35 -5.33
C PRO A 196 -8.42 -11.58 -4.45
N ASP A 197 -7.83 -12.73 -4.78
CA ASP A 197 -8.06 -14.00 -4.12
C ASP A 197 -6.73 -14.61 -3.66
N ARG A 198 -6.70 -15.12 -2.42
CA ARG A 198 -5.55 -15.79 -1.82
C ARG A 198 -5.53 -17.31 -2.01
N ARG A 199 -6.59 -17.89 -2.57
CA ARG A 199 -6.68 -19.35 -2.74
C ARG A 199 -5.68 -19.84 -3.77
N LEU A 200 -5.06 -20.99 -3.49
CA LEU A 200 -3.99 -21.56 -4.31
C LEU A 200 -4.29 -21.61 -5.81
N PRO A 201 -5.45 -22.10 -6.28
CA PRO A 201 -5.68 -22.23 -7.72
C PRO A 201 -5.64 -20.87 -8.45
N LYS A 202 -6.01 -19.78 -7.77
CA LYS A 202 -5.99 -18.43 -8.36
C LYS A 202 -4.57 -17.87 -8.40
N ILE A 203 -3.75 -18.17 -7.40
CA ILE A 203 -2.34 -17.75 -7.36
C ILE A 203 -1.51 -18.59 -8.33
N GLU A 204 -1.73 -19.90 -8.39
CA GLU A 204 -1.10 -20.80 -9.36
C GLU A 204 -1.42 -20.34 -10.80
N ASN A 205 -2.69 -20.09 -11.13
CA ASN A 205 -3.07 -19.58 -12.44
C ASN A 205 -2.42 -18.23 -12.80
N TYR A 206 -2.18 -17.38 -11.80
CA TYR A 206 -1.44 -16.14 -12.02
C TYR A 206 0.02 -16.43 -12.40
N PHE A 207 0.72 -17.24 -11.62
CA PHE A 207 2.13 -17.52 -11.88
C PHE A 207 2.36 -18.40 -13.11
N SER A 208 1.40 -19.22 -13.52
CA SER A 208 1.46 -20.01 -14.76
C SER A 208 1.57 -19.15 -16.03
N GLY A 209 1.22 -17.86 -15.96
CA GLY A 209 1.44 -16.93 -17.08
C GLY A 209 2.90 -16.53 -17.28
N PHE A 210 3.77 -16.73 -16.28
CA PHE A 210 5.21 -16.50 -16.43
C PHE A 210 5.90 -17.74 -17.01
N SER A 211 6.88 -17.51 -17.88
CA SER A 211 7.70 -18.58 -18.43
C SER A 211 8.39 -19.38 -17.32
N LEU A 212 8.68 -20.65 -17.60
CA LEU A 212 9.38 -21.51 -16.63
C LEU A 212 10.77 -20.95 -16.29
N ALA A 213 11.47 -20.35 -17.26
CA ALA A 213 12.77 -19.71 -17.04
C ALA A 213 12.66 -18.58 -16.00
N ASN A 214 11.66 -17.71 -16.14
CA ASN A 214 11.38 -16.63 -15.21
C ASN A 214 11.02 -17.17 -13.80
N ARG A 215 10.23 -18.25 -13.71
CA ARG A 215 9.93 -18.89 -12.41
C ARG A 215 11.13 -19.57 -11.75
N LYS A 216 12.10 -20.05 -12.53
CA LYS A 216 13.33 -20.69 -12.01
C LYS A 216 14.32 -19.71 -11.41
N GLN A 217 14.20 -18.41 -11.70
CA GLN A 217 15.12 -17.39 -11.18
C GLN A 217 14.81 -16.98 -9.74
N VAL A 218 13.60 -17.24 -9.27
CA VAL A 218 13.20 -17.03 -7.88
C VAL A 218 14.00 -17.99 -6.99
N LYS A 219 14.83 -17.43 -6.11
CA LYS A 219 15.68 -18.15 -5.15
C LYS A 219 15.01 -18.31 -3.79
N TYR A 220 14.26 -17.30 -3.36
CA TYR A 220 13.63 -17.30 -2.04
C TYR A 220 12.18 -16.80 -2.11
N VAL A 221 11.31 -17.45 -1.33
CA VAL A 221 9.98 -16.95 -1.03
C VAL A 221 9.83 -16.78 0.47
N VAL A 222 9.61 -15.56 0.91
CA VAL A 222 9.42 -15.19 2.31
C VAL A 222 7.92 -15.16 2.61
N SER A 223 7.49 -15.86 3.64
CA SER A 223 6.08 -15.81 4.07
C SER A 223 5.91 -16.19 5.54
N ASP A 224 4.69 -16.01 6.04
CA ASP A 224 4.27 -16.56 7.32
C ASP A 224 4.22 -18.11 7.26
N ILE A 225 4.01 -18.73 8.43
CA ILE A 225 3.84 -20.19 8.56
C ILE A 225 2.46 -20.60 8.03
N TYR A 226 2.30 -20.58 6.70
CA TYR A 226 1.06 -20.91 6.01
C TYR A 226 1.29 -22.02 4.98
N GLN A 227 0.79 -23.22 5.28
CA GLN A 227 1.00 -24.42 4.47
C GLN A 227 0.65 -24.24 2.97
N PRO A 228 -0.41 -23.52 2.60
CA PRO A 228 -0.69 -23.26 1.20
C PRO A 228 0.44 -22.53 0.48
N TYR A 229 1.05 -21.48 1.06
CA TYR A 229 2.16 -20.77 0.40
C TYR A 229 3.41 -21.64 0.30
N ILE A 230 3.70 -22.47 1.30
CA ILE A 230 4.79 -23.46 1.22
C ILE A 230 4.55 -24.43 0.05
N THR A 231 3.30 -24.90 -0.10
CA THR A 231 2.90 -25.81 -1.18
C THR A 231 2.99 -25.13 -2.54
N LEU A 232 2.51 -23.88 -2.63
CA LEU A 232 2.58 -23.05 -3.83
C LEU A 232 4.03 -22.89 -4.28
N THR A 233 4.92 -22.52 -3.37
CA THR A 233 6.33 -22.26 -3.71
C THR A 233 6.98 -23.49 -4.32
N LYS A 234 6.81 -24.66 -3.67
CA LYS A 234 7.36 -25.93 -4.17
C LYS A 234 6.81 -26.33 -5.54
N ARG A 235 5.56 -25.99 -5.86
CA ARG A 235 4.93 -26.30 -7.17
C ARG A 235 5.30 -25.32 -8.27
N VAL A 236 5.34 -24.03 -7.95
CA VAL A 236 5.41 -22.95 -8.94
C VAL A 236 6.86 -22.53 -9.21
N PHE A 237 7.73 -22.55 -8.19
CA PHE A 237 9.11 -22.06 -8.22
C PHE A 237 10.08 -23.19 -7.87
N PRO A 238 10.54 -23.98 -8.86
CA PRO A 238 11.31 -25.21 -8.62
C PRO A 238 12.60 -25.01 -7.82
N ASN A 239 13.26 -23.86 -7.96
CA ASN A 239 14.54 -23.56 -7.32
C ASN A 239 14.39 -22.76 -6.02
N ALA A 240 13.18 -22.33 -5.67
CA ALA A 240 12.98 -21.40 -4.57
C ALA A 240 12.93 -22.12 -3.22
N LYS A 241 13.71 -21.63 -2.27
CA LYS A 241 13.61 -22.01 -0.85
C LYS A 241 12.59 -21.14 -0.14
N VAL A 242 11.78 -21.74 0.72
CA VAL A 242 10.84 -20.99 1.56
C VAL A 242 11.55 -20.52 2.81
N VAL A 243 11.44 -19.21 3.09
CA VAL A 243 11.94 -18.56 4.31
C VAL A 243 10.72 -18.16 5.14
N LEU A 244 10.66 -18.63 6.38
CA LEU A 244 9.56 -18.26 7.28
C LEU A 244 9.89 -16.99 8.06
N ASP A 245 8.89 -16.15 8.33
CA ASP A 245 9.13 -14.97 9.16
C ASP A 245 9.41 -15.36 10.62
N LYS A 246 10.58 -14.95 11.11
CA LYS A 246 11.04 -15.10 12.49
C LYS A 246 10.06 -14.53 13.51
N PHE A 247 9.31 -13.47 13.17
CA PHE A 247 8.32 -12.90 14.08
C PHE A 247 7.24 -13.93 14.46
N HIS A 248 6.81 -14.76 13.50
CA HIS A 248 5.81 -15.79 13.77
C HIS A 248 6.36 -16.91 14.66
N LEU A 249 7.64 -17.28 14.52
CA LEU A 249 8.29 -18.23 15.43
C LEU A 249 8.25 -17.72 16.88
N VAL A 250 8.72 -16.48 17.08
CA VAL A 250 8.70 -15.79 18.40
C VAL A 250 7.27 -15.66 18.94
N GLN A 251 6.32 -15.30 18.08
CA GLN A 251 4.92 -15.15 18.45
C GLN A 251 4.28 -16.49 18.88
N HIS A 252 4.56 -17.58 18.18
CA HIS A 252 4.03 -18.90 18.51
C HIS A 252 4.53 -19.38 19.87
N ILE A 253 5.84 -19.29 20.12
CA ILE A 253 6.40 -19.72 21.41
C ILE A 253 5.98 -18.79 22.56
N GLY A 254 5.94 -17.48 22.34
CA GLY A 254 5.48 -16.51 23.34
C GLY A 254 4.01 -16.69 23.72
N ARG A 255 3.13 -17.03 22.76
CA ARG A 255 1.73 -17.38 23.04
C ARG A 255 1.60 -18.66 23.85
N ALA A 256 2.43 -19.67 23.59
CA ALA A 256 2.44 -20.90 24.37
C ALA A 256 2.88 -20.64 25.82
N PHE A 257 3.98 -19.90 26.02
CA PHE A 257 4.42 -19.48 27.34
C PHE A 257 3.35 -18.67 28.08
N GLN A 258 2.68 -17.76 27.39
CA GLN A 258 1.59 -16.98 27.98
C GLN A 258 0.43 -17.85 28.48
N LYS A 259 0.08 -18.93 27.78
CA LYS A 259 -0.94 -19.88 28.23
C LYS A 259 -0.50 -20.59 29.52
N ILE A 260 0.76 -21.03 29.58
CA ILE A 260 1.34 -21.65 30.78
C ILE A 260 1.30 -20.67 31.95
N ARG A 261 1.77 -19.44 31.75
CA ARG A 261 1.73 -18.37 32.75
C ARG A 261 0.31 -18.13 33.27
N ILE A 262 -0.69 -18.04 32.38
CA ILE A 262 -2.11 -17.84 32.78
C ILE A 262 -2.63 -19.02 33.59
N LYS A 263 -2.29 -20.26 33.21
CA LYS A 263 -2.67 -21.47 33.91
C LYS A 263 -2.09 -21.51 35.33
N ILE A 264 -0.77 -21.31 35.46
CA ILE A 264 -0.08 -21.26 36.76
C ILE A 264 -0.65 -20.13 37.62
N MET A 265 -0.79 -18.94 37.05
CA MET A 265 -1.37 -17.78 37.73
C MET A 265 -2.77 -18.09 38.28
N THR A 266 -3.60 -18.80 37.51
CA THR A 266 -4.97 -19.15 37.92
C THR A 266 -4.98 -20.20 39.04
N GLN A 267 -4.06 -21.15 39.04
CA GLN A 267 -3.92 -22.15 40.11
C GLN A 267 -3.54 -21.53 41.46
N ILE A 268 -2.77 -20.44 41.45
CA ILE A 268 -2.33 -19.73 42.67
C ILE A 268 -3.19 -18.50 43.01
N LYS A 269 -4.39 -18.39 42.43
CA LYS A 269 -5.27 -17.23 42.56
C LYS A 269 -5.57 -16.84 44.01
N TYR A 270 -5.73 -17.82 44.89
CA TYR A 270 -6.09 -17.62 46.30
C TYR A 270 -4.89 -17.68 47.26
N LYS A 271 -3.69 -18.02 46.78
CA LYS A 271 -2.47 -18.01 47.61
C LYS A 271 -2.09 -16.57 47.98
N ASP A 272 -1.59 -16.39 49.20
CA ASP A 272 -1.14 -15.10 49.76
C ASP A 272 -2.15 -13.96 49.52
N ASN A 273 -3.43 -14.20 49.81
CA ASN A 273 -4.52 -13.23 49.59
C ASN A 273 -4.54 -12.67 48.15
N GLY A 274 -4.16 -13.49 47.16
CA GLY A 274 -4.09 -13.14 45.75
C GLY A 274 -3.01 -12.13 45.39
N ILE A 275 -2.02 -11.89 46.26
CA ILE A 275 -0.91 -10.96 46.01
C ILE A 275 -0.05 -11.48 44.84
N ILE A 276 0.35 -12.75 44.87
CA ILE A 276 1.17 -13.37 43.82
C ILE A 276 0.45 -13.29 42.47
N TYR A 277 -0.83 -13.67 42.44
CA TYR A 277 -1.69 -13.57 41.24
C TYR A 277 -1.65 -12.17 40.63
N ARG A 278 -1.86 -11.13 41.46
CA ARG A 278 -1.85 -9.73 41.01
C ARG A 278 -0.49 -9.30 40.47
N ARG A 279 0.60 -9.71 41.11
CA ARG A 279 1.98 -9.41 40.67
C ARG A 279 2.27 -10.04 39.30
N ILE A 280 2.03 -11.33 39.14
CA ILE A 280 2.25 -12.04 37.86
C ILE A 280 1.35 -11.48 36.75
N LYS A 281 0.10 -11.10 37.08
CA LYS A 281 -0.82 -10.45 36.13
C LYS A 281 -0.35 -9.07 35.71
N LYS A 282 0.14 -8.25 36.66
CA LYS A 282 0.58 -6.87 36.39
C LYS A 282 1.86 -6.84 35.55
N TYR A 283 2.84 -7.68 35.89
CA TYR A 283 4.18 -7.65 35.30
C TYR A 283 4.42 -8.69 34.21
N TRP A 284 3.37 -9.23 33.60
CA TRP A 284 3.47 -10.28 32.58
C TRP A 284 4.35 -9.91 31.37
N LYS A 285 4.48 -8.62 31.05
CA LYS A 285 5.32 -8.14 29.94
C LYS A 285 6.81 -8.39 30.20
N ILE A 286 7.26 -8.29 31.45
CA ILE A 286 8.65 -8.56 31.84
C ILE A 286 8.98 -10.04 31.60
N LEU A 287 8.05 -10.94 31.95
CA LEU A 287 8.20 -12.37 31.67
C LEU A 287 8.26 -12.71 30.16
N GLN A 288 7.74 -11.84 29.28
CA GLN A 288 7.83 -12.04 27.83
C GLN A 288 9.03 -11.35 27.18
N LYS A 289 9.58 -10.31 27.82
CA LYS A 289 10.74 -9.58 27.32
C LYS A 289 11.93 -10.54 27.23
N SER A 290 12.72 -10.38 26.17
CA SER A 290 13.96 -11.13 25.99
C SER A 290 14.93 -10.74 27.11
N TYR A 291 15.58 -11.74 27.70
CA TYR A 291 16.43 -11.54 28.88
C TYR A 291 17.50 -10.48 28.65
N ASP A 292 18.19 -10.53 27.50
CA ASP A 292 19.28 -9.59 27.14
C ASP A 292 18.81 -8.14 26.92
N LYS A 293 17.50 -7.90 26.87
CA LYS A 293 16.90 -6.58 26.71
C LYS A 293 16.36 -6.01 28.01
N LEU A 294 16.49 -6.73 29.12
CA LEU A 294 16.05 -6.24 30.43
C LEU A 294 16.93 -5.08 30.89
N ASP A 295 16.32 -4.11 31.54
CA ASP A 295 17.06 -3.07 32.23
C ASP A 295 17.61 -3.60 33.56
N TYR A 296 18.92 -3.47 33.72
CA TYR A 296 19.67 -3.91 34.90
C TYR A 296 19.98 -2.77 35.86
N ILE A 297 19.85 -1.51 35.42
CA ILE A 297 20.39 -0.33 36.10
C ILE A 297 19.25 0.54 36.62
N GLU A 298 18.30 0.92 35.76
CA GLU A 298 17.24 1.82 36.17
C GLU A 298 16.26 1.11 37.12
N GLN A 299 16.06 1.69 38.30
CA GLN A 299 15.12 1.21 39.28
C GLN A 299 13.88 2.08 39.33
N HIS A 300 12.71 1.44 39.41
CA HIS A 300 11.44 2.13 39.56
C HIS A 300 10.72 1.67 40.81
N TRP A 301 9.95 2.57 41.42
CA TRP A 301 9.10 2.21 42.55
C TRP A 301 7.98 1.26 42.10
N HIS A 302 7.94 0.08 42.70
CA HIS A 302 6.90 -0.92 42.46
C HIS A 302 6.00 -1.07 43.70
N PRO A 303 4.82 -0.41 43.76
CA PRO A 303 3.95 -0.41 44.95
C PRO A 303 3.56 -1.81 45.43
N SER A 304 3.41 -2.76 44.51
CA SER A 304 3.07 -4.15 44.84
C SER A 304 4.19 -4.87 45.59
N PHE A 305 5.44 -4.42 45.45
CA PHE A 305 6.63 -4.95 46.13
C PHE A 305 7.14 -4.03 47.24
N LYS A 306 6.63 -2.79 47.33
CA LYS A 306 7.09 -1.74 48.25
C LYS A 306 8.60 -1.53 48.19
N ALA A 307 9.16 -1.58 46.97
CA ALA A 307 10.59 -1.45 46.73
C ALA A 307 10.86 -0.79 45.37
N TYR A 308 12.02 -0.12 45.26
CA TYR A 308 12.63 0.23 43.99
C TYR A 308 13.29 -1.02 43.41
N LEU A 309 12.93 -1.39 42.18
CA LEU A 309 13.47 -2.59 41.53
C LEU A 309 13.81 -2.28 40.08
N SER A 310 14.89 -2.87 39.60
CA SER A 310 15.17 -2.98 38.16
C SER A 310 14.29 -4.04 37.51
N GLU A 311 14.24 -4.08 36.18
CA GLU A 311 13.47 -5.11 35.47
C GLU A 311 14.00 -6.52 35.76
N LYS A 312 15.32 -6.68 35.92
CA LYS A 312 15.95 -7.96 36.31
C LYS A 312 15.51 -8.39 37.71
N GLU A 313 15.66 -7.52 38.71
CA GLU A 313 15.27 -7.84 40.09
C GLU A 313 13.78 -8.17 40.19
N LEU A 314 12.96 -7.43 39.45
CA LEU A 314 11.53 -7.67 39.35
C LEU A 314 11.22 -9.03 38.69
N LEU A 315 11.92 -9.40 37.62
CA LEU A 315 11.80 -10.71 36.99
C LEU A 315 12.18 -11.83 37.97
N GLU A 316 13.34 -11.74 38.60
CA GLU A 316 13.84 -12.76 39.53
C GLU A 316 12.84 -13.00 40.67
N ARG A 317 12.29 -11.93 41.25
CA ARG A 317 11.23 -12.02 42.29
C ARG A 317 9.95 -12.68 41.78
N LEU A 318 9.59 -12.51 40.49
CA LEU A 318 8.40 -13.14 39.91
C LEU A 318 8.61 -14.64 39.68
N LEU A 319 9.80 -15.05 39.27
CA LEU A 319 10.15 -16.45 38.99
C LEU A 319 10.19 -17.28 40.29
N VAL A 320 10.66 -16.70 41.40
CA VAL A 320 10.70 -17.36 42.73
C VAL A 320 9.31 -17.85 43.19
N TYR A 321 8.21 -17.22 42.77
CA TYR A 321 6.87 -17.62 43.20
C TYR A 321 6.46 -19.04 42.79
N ASN A 322 7.03 -19.57 41.72
CA ASN A 322 6.65 -20.90 41.23
C ASN A 322 7.76 -21.51 40.37
N SER A 323 8.20 -22.72 40.74
CA SER A 323 9.24 -23.47 40.02
C SER A 323 8.82 -23.83 38.59
N GLU A 324 7.55 -24.16 38.35
CA GLU A 324 7.05 -24.45 37.00
C GLU A 324 7.06 -23.22 36.10
N LEU A 325 6.75 -22.04 36.65
CA LEU A 325 6.84 -20.79 35.91
C LEU A 325 8.29 -20.50 35.50
N THR A 326 9.23 -20.76 36.41
CA THR A 326 10.67 -20.61 36.16
C THR A 326 11.15 -21.54 35.04
N GLU A 327 10.80 -22.83 35.11
CA GLU A 327 11.18 -23.80 34.08
C GLU A 327 10.56 -23.47 32.71
N ALA A 328 9.29 -23.07 32.69
CA ALA A 328 8.62 -22.65 31.46
C ALA A 328 9.24 -21.37 30.87
N TYR A 329 9.63 -20.43 31.74
CA TYR A 329 10.33 -19.21 31.35
C TYR A 329 11.70 -19.51 30.76
N ASN A 330 12.49 -20.38 31.39
CA ASN A 330 13.81 -20.78 30.90
C ASN A 330 13.71 -21.44 29.53
N THR A 331 12.77 -22.38 29.36
CA THR A 331 12.50 -23.02 28.05
C THR A 331 12.17 -21.97 26.98
N TYR A 332 11.29 -21.01 27.31
CA TYR A 332 10.93 -19.93 26.40
C TYR A 332 12.12 -19.04 26.04
N GLN A 333 12.92 -18.61 27.02
CA GLN A 333 14.07 -17.73 26.79
C GLN A 333 15.19 -18.42 26.02
N GLN A 334 15.48 -19.70 26.27
CA GLN A 334 16.48 -20.46 25.49
C GLN A 334 16.09 -20.53 24.01
N ILE A 335 14.81 -20.78 23.71
CA ILE A 335 14.32 -20.79 22.33
C ILE A 335 14.39 -19.39 21.71
N LEU A 336 14.03 -18.35 22.46
CA LEU A 336 14.16 -16.96 21.98
C LEU A 336 15.61 -16.61 21.68
N MET A 337 16.54 -16.98 22.57
CA MET A 337 17.97 -16.77 22.42
C MET A 337 18.45 -17.43 21.13
N ALA A 338 18.15 -18.72 20.93
CA ALA A 338 18.53 -19.44 19.71
C ALA A 338 18.02 -18.75 18.43
N ILE A 339 16.78 -18.25 18.43
CA ILE A 339 16.22 -17.49 17.29
C ILE A 339 16.96 -16.16 17.08
N GLN A 340 17.33 -15.45 18.16
CA GLN A 340 17.99 -14.15 18.10
C GLN A 340 19.45 -14.25 17.67
N THR A 341 20.17 -15.23 18.19
CA THR A 341 21.58 -15.51 17.84
C THR A 341 21.73 -16.27 16.53
N LYS A 342 20.62 -16.67 15.91
CA LYS A 342 20.57 -17.50 14.70
C LYS A 342 21.28 -18.85 14.87
N ASP A 343 21.26 -19.40 16.08
CA ASP A 343 21.78 -20.74 16.35
C ASP A 343 20.72 -21.80 16.06
N TYR A 344 20.77 -22.35 14.84
CA TYR A 344 19.82 -23.37 14.40
C TYR A 344 20.04 -24.73 15.09
N ILE A 345 21.29 -25.05 15.47
CA ILE A 345 21.62 -26.33 16.11
C ILE A 345 21.00 -26.34 17.51
N LEU A 346 21.28 -25.29 18.30
CA LEU A 346 20.67 -25.11 19.62
C LEU A 346 19.14 -25.10 19.53
N PHE A 347 18.57 -24.40 18.54
CA PHE A 347 17.12 -24.40 18.33
C PHE A 347 16.55 -25.81 18.12
N LEU A 348 17.20 -26.64 17.28
CA LEU A 348 16.76 -28.01 17.03
C LEU A 348 16.88 -28.90 18.27
N GLU A 349 17.95 -28.77 19.05
CA GLU A 349 18.13 -29.49 20.31
C GLU A 349 16.98 -29.18 21.28
N LEU A 350 16.70 -27.89 21.49
CA LEU A 350 15.67 -27.42 22.42
C LEU A 350 14.26 -27.90 22.05
N ILE A 351 13.87 -27.87 20.77
CA ILE A 351 12.53 -28.35 20.37
C ILE A 351 12.42 -29.88 20.41
N ASN A 352 13.55 -30.59 20.40
CA ASN A 352 13.60 -32.05 20.46
C ASN A 352 13.57 -32.60 21.89
N GLN A 353 13.99 -31.80 22.86
CA GLN A 353 13.87 -32.16 24.27
C GLN A 353 12.41 -32.39 24.68
N PRO A 354 12.14 -33.42 25.52
CA PRO A 354 10.82 -33.63 26.08
C PRO A 354 10.45 -32.45 26.99
N THR A 355 9.21 -31.98 26.88
CA THR A 355 8.67 -30.93 27.77
C THR A 355 7.44 -31.42 28.48
N ARG A 356 7.34 -31.13 29.78
CA ARG A 356 6.13 -31.40 30.59
C ARG A 356 4.99 -30.41 30.31
N PHE A 357 5.29 -29.29 29.65
CA PHE A 357 4.31 -28.25 29.34
C PHE A 357 3.54 -28.58 28.06
N LYS A 358 2.31 -29.05 28.22
CA LYS A 358 1.40 -29.44 27.11
C LYS A 358 1.19 -28.30 26.09
N GLU A 359 1.31 -27.05 26.53
CA GLU A 359 1.13 -25.86 25.72
C GLU A 359 2.26 -25.64 24.70
N PHE A 360 3.48 -26.11 24.97
CA PHE A 360 4.61 -26.05 24.03
C PHE A 360 4.58 -27.15 22.98
N ILE A 361 3.99 -28.31 23.29
CA ILE A 361 4.00 -29.49 22.40
C ILE A 361 3.47 -29.17 20.98
N PRO A 362 2.30 -28.51 20.79
CA PRO A 362 1.82 -28.16 19.44
C PRO A 362 2.75 -27.21 18.67
N VAL A 363 3.41 -26.29 19.39
CA VAL A 363 4.37 -25.36 18.79
C VAL A 363 5.61 -26.12 18.32
N PHE A 364 6.17 -26.98 19.17
CA PHE A 364 7.33 -27.80 18.81
C PHE A 364 7.02 -28.74 17.65
N LYS A 365 5.83 -29.37 17.62
CA LYS A 365 5.38 -30.17 16.47
C LYS A 365 5.35 -29.35 15.17
N THR A 366 4.90 -28.10 15.25
CA THR A 366 4.87 -27.18 14.10
C THR A 366 6.29 -26.82 13.64
N PHE A 367 7.19 -26.51 14.58
CA PHE A 367 8.58 -26.20 14.27
C PHE A 367 9.32 -27.41 13.66
N LYS A 368 9.09 -28.62 14.19
CA LYS A 368 9.63 -29.85 13.61
C LYS A 368 9.09 -30.12 12.21
N LYS A 369 7.78 -29.87 11.97
CA LYS A 369 7.15 -30.04 10.66
C LYS A 369 7.79 -29.16 9.59
N TYR A 370 8.16 -27.93 9.92
CA TYR A 370 8.72 -26.96 8.98
C TYR A 370 10.22 -26.71 9.21
N ARG A 371 10.96 -27.70 9.71
CA ARG A 371 12.36 -27.55 10.12
C ARG A 371 13.28 -27.05 9.00
N GLU A 372 13.02 -27.48 7.76
CA GLU A 372 13.83 -27.10 6.60
C GLU A 372 13.56 -25.64 6.21
N GLU A 373 12.30 -25.22 6.24
CA GLU A 373 11.93 -23.83 5.98
C GLU A 373 12.40 -22.89 7.10
N ILE A 374 12.38 -23.36 8.35
CA ILE A 374 12.96 -22.62 9.51
C ILE A 374 14.48 -22.53 9.38
N LYS A 375 15.17 -23.58 8.92
CA LYS A 375 16.62 -23.51 8.69
C LYS A 375 16.99 -22.35 7.76
N ASN A 376 16.23 -22.18 6.67
CA ASN A 376 16.43 -21.05 5.75
C ASN A 376 16.25 -19.68 6.44
N THR A 377 15.35 -19.56 7.42
CA THR A 377 15.17 -18.34 8.23
C THR A 377 16.41 -18.01 9.07
N PHE A 378 17.11 -19.02 9.59
CA PHE A 378 18.32 -18.84 10.38
C PHE A 378 19.52 -18.50 9.48
N GLU A 379 19.61 -19.09 8.29
CA GLU A 379 20.70 -18.89 7.34
C GLU A 379 20.60 -17.57 6.55
N THR A 380 19.40 -16.99 6.43
CA THR A 380 19.17 -15.77 5.63
C THR A 380 18.90 -14.53 6.50
N SER A 381 18.91 -13.36 5.88
CA SER A 381 18.54 -12.07 6.49
C SER A 381 17.13 -11.60 6.11
N TYR A 382 16.46 -12.30 5.18
CA TYR A 382 15.16 -11.91 4.66
C TYR A 382 14.06 -12.05 5.72
N SER A 383 13.09 -11.13 5.68
CA SER A 383 11.94 -11.13 6.60
C SER A 383 10.72 -10.53 5.93
N ASN A 384 9.52 -10.84 6.44
CA ASN A 384 8.27 -10.30 5.91
C ASN A 384 7.95 -8.89 6.46
N GLY A 385 8.80 -8.36 7.35
CA GLY A 385 8.61 -7.06 8.01
C GLY A 385 8.36 -5.87 7.06
N PRO A 386 9.09 -5.72 5.93
CA PRO A 386 8.79 -4.68 4.94
C PRO A 386 7.38 -4.81 4.34
N LEU A 387 6.93 -6.04 4.08
CA LEU A 387 5.58 -6.30 3.58
C LEU A 387 4.52 -6.02 4.64
N GLU A 388 4.79 -6.31 5.92
CA GLU A 388 3.92 -5.92 7.04
C GLU A 388 3.79 -4.39 7.14
N CYS A 389 4.91 -3.66 6.99
CA CYS A 389 4.92 -2.20 6.96
C CYS A 389 4.07 -1.66 5.80
N MET A 390 4.23 -2.24 4.60
CA MET A 390 3.38 -1.90 3.45
C MET A 390 1.90 -2.22 3.71
N ASN A 391 1.59 -3.33 4.34
CA ASN A 391 0.23 -3.68 4.75
C ASN A 391 -0.35 -2.65 5.75
N ASN A 392 0.47 -2.09 6.64
CA ASN A 392 0.06 -1.00 7.52
C ASN A 392 -0.21 0.30 6.73
N HIS A 393 0.59 0.63 5.72
CA HIS A 393 0.29 1.74 4.80
C HIS A 393 -1.02 1.53 4.04
N ILE A 394 -1.27 0.31 3.54
CA ILE A 394 -2.53 -0.06 2.89
C ILE A 394 -3.72 0.13 3.84
N LYS A 395 -3.59 -0.30 5.11
CA LYS A 395 -4.62 -0.10 6.14
C LYS A 395 -4.90 1.39 6.39
N VAL A 396 -3.89 2.26 6.34
CA VAL A 396 -4.07 3.72 6.47
C VAL A 396 -4.85 4.28 5.27
N ILE A 397 -4.43 3.95 4.04
CA ILE A 397 -5.11 4.40 2.81
C ILE A 397 -6.58 3.95 2.83
N LYS A 398 -6.82 2.71 3.25
CA LYS A 398 -8.18 2.16 3.37
C LYS A 398 -9.03 2.91 4.40
N ARG A 399 -8.47 3.24 5.56
CA ARG A 399 -9.14 4.01 6.62
C ARG A 399 -9.54 5.40 6.12
N ASN A 400 -8.62 6.09 5.45
CA ASN A 400 -8.88 7.43 4.88
C ASN A 400 -9.96 7.38 3.79
N ALA A 401 -9.96 6.34 2.95
CA ALA A 401 -10.89 6.24 1.83
C ALA A 401 -12.34 5.85 2.23
N TYR A 402 -12.63 5.62 3.52
CA TYR A 402 -13.92 5.12 4.03
C TYR A 402 -14.45 3.87 3.27
N GLY A 403 -13.53 3.09 2.69
CA GLY A 403 -13.82 1.90 1.89
C GLY A 403 -14.02 2.17 0.40
N MET A 404 -13.19 1.53 -0.42
CA MET A 404 -13.39 1.46 -1.88
C MET A 404 -14.26 0.24 -2.23
N ARG A 405 -15.24 0.41 -3.13
CA ARG A 405 -16.18 -0.68 -3.49
C ARG A 405 -15.62 -1.65 -4.53
N ASN A 406 -14.75 -1.16 -5.40
CA ASN A 406 -14.21 -1.91 -6.54
C ASN A 406 -12.74 -2.25 -6.29
N PHE A 407 -12.40 -3.55 -6.36
CA PHE A 407 -11.05 -4.04 -6.13
C PHE A 407 -10.04 -3.48 -7.12
N TYR A 408 -10.38 -3.36 -8.41
CA TYR A 408 -9.46 -2.84 -9.43
C TYR A 408 -9.13 -1.36 -9.20
N ASN A 409 -10.13 -0.54 -8.86
CA ASN A 409 -9.87 0.86 -8.50
C ASN A 409 -8.99 0.96 -7.25
N PHE A 410 -9.21 0.09 -6.27
CA PHE A 410 -8.38 0.02 -5.06
C PHE A 410 -6.95 -0.42 -5.38
N LYS A 411 -6.78 -1.44 -6.22
CA LYS A 411 -5.48 -1.90 -6.72
C LYS A 411 -4.73 -0.77 -7.44
N LEU A 412 -5.37 -0.09 -8.39
CA LEU A 412 -4.76 1.05 -9.10
C LEU A 412 -4.33 2.14 -8.13
N ARG A 413 -5.20 2.48 -7.17
CA ARG A 413 -4.87 3.45 -6.12
C ARG A 413 -3.64 3.03 -5.31
N LEU A 414 -3.56 1.78 -4.89
CA LEU A 414 -2.40 1.26 -4.14
C LEU A 414 -1.12 1.27 -4.98
N SER A 415 -1.20 0.86 -6.25
CA SER A 415 -0.06 0.89 -7.17
C SER A 415 0.55 2.28 -7.30
N ILE A 416 -0.24 3.35 -7.20
CA ILE A 416 0.26 4.73 -7.31
C ILE A 416 0.82 5.23 -5.98
N CYS A 417 0.14 4.94 -4.88
CA CYS A 417 0.59 5.40 -3.57
C CYS A 417 1.82 4.65 -3.05
N LEU A 418 2.07 3.43 -3.52
CA LEU A 418 3.11 2.54 -2.99
C LEU A 418 4.29 2.30 -3.93
N LYS A 419 4.17 2.54 -5.25
CA LYS A 419 5.33 2.42 -6.14
C LYS A 419 6.19 3.67 -6.09
N LYS A 420 7.51 3.48 -5.85
CA LYS A 420 8.53 4.52 -6.05
C LYS A 420 8.80 4.77 -7.54
N SER A 421 8.62 3.75 -8.40
CA SER A 421 8.93 3.83 -9.82
C SER A 421 7.93 3.06 -10.70
N ALA A 422 6.82 3.71 -11.06
CA ALA A 422 6.04 3.31 -12.23
C ALA A 422 5.37 4.53 -12.85
N PHE A 423 6.16 5.58 -13.07
CA PHE A 423 5.84 6.50 -14.14
C PHE A 423 6.01 5.72 -15.44
N LYS A 424 4.91 5.19 -16.00
CA LYS A 424 4.78 5.45 -17.43
C LYS A 424 4.72 6.97 -17.48
N SER A 425 5.77 7.59 -18.02
CA SER A 425 5.72 8.98 -18.43
C SER A 425 4.32 9.20 -19.00
N PRO A 426 3.56 10.21 -18.55
CA PRO A 426 2.33 10.54 -19.25
C PRO A 426 2.68 10.57 -20.73
N LYS A 427 1.90 9.90 -21.60
CA LYS A 427 2.10 10.00 -23.05
C LYS A 427 2.46 11.46 -23.31
N LYS A 428 3.69 11.70 -23.77
CA LYS A 428 4.14 13.06 -24.09
C LYS A 428 3.03 13.66 -24.94
N ILE A 429 2.39 14.70 -24.40
CA ILE A 429 1.62 15.66 -25.18
C ILE A 429 2.47 16.90 -25.13
#